data_AF-A0A1G5IBL9-F1
#
_entry.id   AF-A0A1G5IBL9-F1
#
_cell.length_a   1.000
_cell.length_b   1.000
_cell.length_c   1.000
_cell.angle_alpha   90.00
_cell.angle_beta   90.00
_cell.angle_gamma   90.00
#
_symmetry.space_group_name_H-M   'P 1'
#
loop_
_entity.id
_entity.type
_entity.pdbx_description
1 polymer ?
#
loop_
_entity_poly.entity_id
_entity_poly.type
_entity_poly.pdbx_seq_one_letter_code
_entity_poly.pdbx_strand_id
1 'polypeptide(L)'
;MRILFCNIAYMKYYKGTCDQDKAYGGGSFVDANGYGHEEYNFKPEYIEFKDTGMEPGDYCLGFFETKMSKGNKLNELHIERIEGCIEPATEVDGVLTVFCAPRQFQNYTTVVGWYKESTVYRNYQQCFFAGENGGEDYVQYYNILAKADDCVLLPAKARTRDLWNVPRRAAGASFGLGRANVWFAEGREKNKLLDEYLKRIVDQIENYRGENWLDKYPDI
;
A
#
# COMPACT_ATOMS: atom_id res chain seq x y z
N MET A 1 -5.61 -15.06 -9.18
CA MET A 1 -4.85 -13.80 -9.30
C MET A 1 -4.75 -13.19 -7.92
N ARG A 2 -3.53 -13.03 -7.40
CA ARG A 2 -3.32 -12.57 -6.02
C ARG A 2 -3.45 -11.04 -5.99
N ILE A 3 -4.42 -10.50 -5.24
CA ILE A 3 -4.64 -9.05 -5.14
C ILE A 3 -4.97 -8.65 -3.70
N LEU A 4 -4.42 -7.52 -3.26
CA LEU A 4 -4.62 -6.96 -1.93
C LEU A 4 -4.90 -5.47 -2.03
N PHE A 5 -5.96 -4.97 -1.38
CA PHE A 5 -6.24 -3.54 -1.30
C PHE A 5 -5.88 -3.02 0.09
N CYS A 6 -4.99 -2.03 0.15
CA CYS A 6 -4.51 -1.43 1.39
C CYS A 6 -5.00 0.02 1.49
N ASN A 7 -5.72 0.35 2.55
CA ASN A 7 -6.21 1.70 2.81
C ASN A 7 -5.22 2.46 3.70
N ILE A 8 -4.65 3.52 3.16
CA ILE A 8 -3.63 4.37 3.76
C ILE A 8 -4.10 5.83 3.82
N ALA A 9 -3.35 6.69 4.51
CA ALA A 9 -3.53 8.13 4.37
C ALA A 9 -3.29 8.60 2.94
N TYR A 10 -4.01 9.63 2.54
CA TYR A 10 -3.80 10.32 1.27
C TYR A 10 -2.60 11.26 1.40
N MET A 11 -1.66 11.10 0.49
CA MET A 11 -0.57 12.03 0.19
C MET A 11 -0.42 12.14 -1.33
N LYS A 12 0.17 13.23 -1.83
CA LYS A 12 0.42 13.45 -3.25
C LYS A 12 1.65 12.67 -3.71
N TYR A 13 2.76 12.75 -2.97
CA TYR A 13 4.06 12.26 -3.39
C TYR A 13 4.55 11.05 -2.60
N TYR A 14 4.11 10.90 -1.35
CA TYR A 14 4.57 9.81 -0.46
C TYR A 14 6.10 9.75 -0.39
N LYS A 15 6.72 10.91 -0.13
CA LYS A 15 8.17 11.10 0.03
C LYS A 15 8.53 11.65 1.40
N GLY A 16 7.71 11.35 2.41
CA GLY A 16 7.74 12.03 3.69
C GLY A 16 6.81 13.24 3.75
N THR A 17 6.48 13.64 4.98
CA THR A 17 5.58 14.76 5.25
C THR A 17 6.30 16.09 5.02
N CYS A 18 5.67 16.99 4.27
CA CYS A 18 6.14 18.38 4.08
C CYS A 18 4.94 19.35 4.00
N ASP A 19 5.22 20.66 3.92
CA ASP A 19 4.14 21.64 3.85
C ASP A 19 3.22 21.50 2.63
N GLN A 20 3.76 21.00 1.52
CA GLN A 20 3.01 20.77 0.29
C GLN A 20 2.32 19.41 0.23
N ASP A 21 2.68 18.50 1.15
CA ASP A 21 2.21 17.12 1.20
C ASP A 21 2.03 16.60 2.63
N LYS A 22 0.87 16.93 3.21
CA LYS A 22 0.45 16.47 4.54
C LYS A 22 -0.50 15.29 4.41
N ALA A 23 -0.28 14.26 5.22
CA ALA A 23 -1.14 13.09 5.28
C ALA A 23 -2.59 13.44 5.64
N TYR A 24 -3.56 12.83 4.96
CA TYR A 24 -4.99 13.00 5.23
C TYR A 24 -5.72 11.66 5.33
N GLY A 25 -6.53 11.49 6.38
CA GLY A 25 -7.47 10.37 6.49
C GLY A 25 -6.82 9.00 6.76
N GLY A 26 -5.59 8.99 7.28
CA GLY A 26 -4.96 7.82 7.90
C GLY A 26 -5.66 7.44 9.21
N GLY A 27 -5.41 6.23 9.69
CA GLY A 27 -5.88 5.77 11.00
C GLY A 27 -5.49 6.76 12.11
N SER A 28 -6.29 6.83 13.18
CA SER A 28 -6.17 7.81 14.27
C SER A 28 -4.88 7.74 15.10
N PHE A 29 -3.84 7.03 14.62
CA PHE A 29 -2.59 6.80 15.31
C PHE A 29 -1.49 7.68 14.72
N VAL A 30 -1.54 8.98 15.04
CA VAL A 30 -0.30 9.70 15.34
C VAL A 30 -0.04 9.44 16.82
N ASP A 31 0.23 8.18 17.17
CA ASP A 31 0.59 7.84 18.53
C ASP A 31 1.96 8.46 18.82
N ALA A 32 2.25 8.70 20.10
CA ALA A 32 3.48 9.31 20.59
C ALA A 32 4.79 8.58 20.16
N ASN A 33 4.69 7.48 19.40
CA ASN A 33 5.77 6.69 18.82
C ASN A 33 6.02 6.93 17.31
N GLY A 34 5.31 7.84 16.63
CA GLY A 34 5.73 8.36 15.32
C GLY A 34 5.67 7.41 14.11
N TYR A 35 4.84 6.35 14.14
CA TYR A 35 4.78 5.33 13.08
C TYR A 35 3.99 5.74 11.82
N GLY A 36 4.33 6.89 11.23
CA GLY A 36 3.76 7.40 9.97
C GLY A 36 4.32 6.75 8.70
N HIS A 37 4.81 5.49 8.74
CA HIS A 37 5.59 4.88 7.63
C HIS A 37 4.87 4.80 6.28
N GLU A 38 3.54 4.91 6.26
CA GLU A 38 2.78 4.97 5.01
C GLU A 38 3.18 6.19 4.14
N GLU A 39 3.77 7.23 4.73
CA GLU A 39 4.25 8.43 4.05
C GLU A 39 5.44 8.20 3.12
N TYR A 40 6.07 7.02 3.18
CA TYR A 40 7.19 6.62 2.34
C TYR A 40 6.85 5.46 1.38
N ASN A 41 5.58 5.05 1.29
CA ASN A 41 5.18 3.89 0.47
C ASN A 41 5.76 3.99 -0.95
N PHE A 42 5.66 5.15 -1.60
CA PHE A 42 6.16 5.32 -2.97
C PHE A 42 7.52 6.03 -3.03
N LYS A 43 8.38 5.90 -2.02
CA LYS A 43 9.77 6.37 -2.05
C LYS A 43 10.68 5.17 -2.36
N PRO A 44 11.23 5.06 -3.59
CA PRO A 44 12.25 4.06 -3.88
C PRO A 44 13.48 4.30 -3.01
N GLU A 45 14.02 3.22 -2.48
CA GLU A 45 15.30 3.22 -1.77
C GLU A 45 16.17 2.12 -2.38
N TYR A 46 17.46 2.41 -2.52
CA TYR A 46 18.43 1.38 -2.91
C TYR A 46 18.69 0.48 -1.71
N ILE A 47 18.34 -0.81 -1.82
CA ILE A 47 18.47 -1.79 -0.73
C ILE A 47 19.43 -2.90 -1.14
N GLU A 48 20.42 -3.15 -0.27
CA GLU A 48 21.25 -4.36 -0.31
C GLU A 48 20.74 -5.34 0.76
N PHE A 49 19.95 -6.33 0.34
CA PHE A 49 19.48 -7.34 1.26
C PHE A 49 20.60 -8.31 1.63
N LYS A 50 21.06 -8.25 2.88
CA LYS A 50 21.96 -9.25 3.42
C LYS A 50 21.16 -10.50 3.76
N ASP A 51 21.68 -11.66 3.38
CA ASP A 51 21.19 -12.97 3.80
C ASP A 51 19.76 -13.37 3.34
N THR A 52 19.14 -12.65 2.39
CA THR A 52 17.80 -13.01 1.84
C THR A 52 17.85 -13.63 0.44
N GLY A 53 18.99 -13.54 -0.26
CA GLY A 53 19.13 -13.96 -1.66
C GLY A 53 18.42 -13.06 -2.67
N MET A 54 17.90 -11.90 -2.25
CA MET A 54 17.34 -10.88 -3.14
C MET A 54 18.45 -10.04 -3.76
N GLU A 55 18.30 -9.72 -5.04
CA GLU A 55 19.24 -8.84 -5.75
C GLU A 55 19.21 -7.41 -5.19
N PRO A 56 20.36 -6.73 -5.06
CA PRO A 56 20.39 -5.31 -4.80
C PRO A 56 19.66 -4.51 -5.88
N GLY A 57 19.04 -3.39 -5.47
CA GLY A 57 18.37 -2.49 -6.41
C GLY A 57 17.45 -1.50 -5.70
N ASP A 58 16.66 -0.77 -6.48
CA ASP A 58 15.67 0.15 -5.94
C ASP A 58 14.37 -0.59 -5.61
N TYR A 59 13.91 -0.45 -4.37
CA TYR A 59 12.71 -1.09 -3.85
C TYR A 59 11.78 -0.07 -3.18
N CYS A 60 10.48 -0.31 -3.28
CA CYS A 60 9.48 0.40 -2.49
C CYS A 60 9.08 -0.45 -1.28
N LEU A 61 9.18 0.16 -0.09
CA LEU A 61 8.82 -0.46 1.18
C LEU A 61 7.39 -0.04 1.56
N GLY A 62 6.42 -0.83 1.15
CA GLY A 62 5.01 -0.56 1.40
C GLY A 62 4.58 -0.90 2.82
N PHE A 63 3.82 0.01 3.41
CA PHE A 63 3.27 -0.07 4.75
C PHE A 63 1.78 0.30 4.76
N PHE A 64 1.02 -0.47 5.51
CA PHE A 64 -0.27 -0.06 6.04
C PHE A 64 -0.44 -0.63 7.44
N GLU A 65 -1.12 0.11 8.30
CA GLU A 65 -1.34 -0.31 9.67
C GLU A 65 -2.36 -1.45 9.74
N THR A 66 -1.93 -2.60 10.27
CA THR A 66 -2.84 -3.64 10.77
C THR A 66 -3.42 -3.17 12.10
N LYS A 67 -4.73 -3.33 12.31
CA LYS A 67 -5.38 -2.90 13.56
C LYS A 67 -4.69 -3.54 14.76
N MET A 68 -4.51 -2.82 15.86
CA MET A 68 -4.11 -3.44 17.12
C MET A 68 -5.20 -4.39 17.66
N SER A 69 -4.82 -5.53 18.21
CA SER A 69 -5.74 -6.38 19.00
C SER A 69 -5.94 -5.80 20.41
N LYS A 70 -6.97 -6.30 21.11
CA LYS A 70 -7.12 -6.07 22.55
C LYS A 70 -5.88 -6.62 23.26
N GLY A 71 -5.09 -5.73 23.88
CA GLY A 71 -3.87 -6.10 24.63
C GLY A 71 -2.56 -5.54 24.06
N ASN A 72 -2.60 -4.54 23.19
CA ASN A 72 -1.41 -3.87 22.61
C ASN A 72 -0.50 -4.77 21.76
N LYS A 73 -0.97 -5.92 21.29
CA LYS A 73 -0.25 -6.74 20.32
C LYS A 73 -0.57 -6.25 18.90
N LEU A 74 0.47 -5.96 18.11
CA LEU A 74 0.35 -5.75 16.67
C LEU A 74 -0.33 -6.96 16.04
N ASN A 75 -1.38 -6.75 15.24
CA ASN A 75 -2.01 -7.87 14.56
C ASN A 75 -1.15 -8.33 13.40
N GLU A 76 -0.99 -9.63 13.32
CA GLU A 76 -0.46 -10.30 12.14
C GLU A 76 -1.43 -10.08 10.97
N LEU A 77 -0.89 -9.88 9.78
CA LEU A 77 -1.69 -9.87 8.57
C LEU A 77 -2.13 -11.30 8.25
N HIS A 78 -3.43 -11.48 8.03
CA HIS A 78 -4.04 -12.74 7.64
C HIS A 78 -3.74 -13.11 6.18
N ILE A 79 -2.46 -13.28 5.83
CA ILE A 79 -2.01 -13.57 4.46
C ILE A 79 -2.57 -14.88 3.90
N GLU A 80 -3.04 -15.79 4.76
CA GLU A 80 -3.79 -16.99 4.37
C GLU A 80 -5.05 -16.71 3.56
N ARG A 81 -5.55 -15.47 3.61
CA ARG A 81 -6.71 -15.00 2.82
C ARG A 81 -6.33 -14.53 1.41
N ILE A 82 -5.03 -14.47 1.08
CA ILE A 82 -4.55 -14.18 -0.26
C ILE A 82 -4.62 -15.47 -1.10
N GLU A 83 -5.20 -15.35 -2.31
CA GLU A 83 -5.39 -16.49 -3.22
C GLU A 83 -4.06 -17.25 -3.47
N GLY A 84 -4.06 -18.56 -3.25
CA GLY A 84 -2.89 -19.41 -3.49
C GLY A 84 -1.80 -19.33 -2.41
N CYS A 85 -2.06 -18.71 -1.26
CA CYS A 85 -1.23 -18.86 -0.07
C CYS A 85 -1.28 -20.32 0.43
N ILE A 86 -0.13 -20.87 0.83
CA ILE A 86 -0.01 -22.24 1.38
C ILE A 86 0.52 -22.13 2.81
N GLU A 87 -0.23 -22.64 3.79
CA GLU A 87 0.18 -22.60 5.19
C GLU A 87 1.19 -23.71 5.54
N PRO A 88 2.14 -23.48 6.48
CA PRO A 88 2.40 -22.22 7.18
C PRO A 88 3.26 -21.27 6.33
N ALA A 89 2.71 -20.10 5.98
CA ALA A 89 3.42 -19.04 5.26
C ALA A 89 3.72 -17.86 6.16
N THR A 90 4.91 -17.30 6.00
CA THR A 90 5.33 -16.00 6.57
C THR A 90 5.15 -14.86 5.58
N GLU A 91 5.05 -15.17 4.29
CA GLU A 91 4.88 -14.22 3.19
C GLU A 91 4.18 -14.85 1.97
N VAL A 92 3.72 -14.01 1.05
CA VAL A 92 3.16 -14.42 -0.25
C VAL A 92 3.73 -13.52 -1.34
N ASP A 93 4.40 -14.12 -2.32
CA ASP A 93 4.94 -13.42 -3.50
C ASP A 93 3.90 -13.25 -4.61
N GLY A 94 4.22 -12.43 -5.61
CA GLY A 94 3.43 -12.29 -6.83
C GLY A 94 2.04 -11.69 -6.56
N VAL A 95 1.95 -10.79 -5.57
CA VAL A 95 0.71 -10.11 -5.19
C VAL A 95 0.62 -8.76 -5.88
N LEU A 96 -0.49 -8.49 -6.56
CA LEU A 96 -0.84 -7.12 -6.96
C LEU A 96 -1.35 -6.37 -5.73
N THR A 97 -0.53 -5.49 -5.16
CA THR A 97 -0.91 -4.68 -4.00
C THR A 97 -1.36 -3.31 -4.45
N VAL A 98 -2.61 -2.96 -4.13
CA VAL A 98 -3.27 -1.72 -4.56
C VAL A 98 -3.45 -0.79 -3.36
N PHE A 99 -2.76 0.34 -3.37
CA PHE A 99 -2.87 1.36 -2.33
C PHE A 99 -4.04 2.28 -2.62
N CYS A 100 -4.86 2.48 -1.60
CA CYS A 100 -6.12 3.20 -1.64
C CYS A 100 -6.11 4.28 -0.58
N ALA A 101 -6.66 5.46 -0.86
CA ALA A 101 -6.74 6.53 0.13
C ALA A 101 -8.06 7.31 0.02
N PRO A 102 -8.57 7.86 1.14
CA PRO A 102 -9.73 8.75 1.10
C PRO A 102 -9.36 10.06 0.40
N ARG A 103 -10.22 10.54 -0.49
CA ARG A 103 -9.98 11.83 -1.15
C ARG A 103 -10.44 12.97 -0.24
N GLN A 104 -9.55 13.93 0.05
CA GLN A 104 -9.89 15.07 0.91
C GLN A 104 -11.12 15.82 0.38
N PHE A 105 -12.06 16.11 1.28
CA PHE A 105 -13.33 16.81 1.00
C PHE A 105 -14.26 16.09 0.01
N GLN A 106 -13.97 14.84 -0.34
CA GLN A 106 -14.77 14.06 -1.27
C GLN A 106 -15.12 12.72 -0.61
N ASN A 107 -16.39 12.34 -0.64
CA ASN A 107 -16.89 11.16 0.08
C ASN A 107 -16.64 9.85 -0.70
N TYR A 108 -15.41 9.65 -1.19
CA TYR A 108 -15.00 8.40 -1.85
C TYR A 108 -13.52 8.07 -1.60
N THR A 109 -13.18 6.80 -1.80
CA THR A 109 -11.80 6.29 -1.75
C THR A 109 -11.33 6.02 -3.17
N THR A 110 -10.08 6.40 -3.46
CA THR A 110 -9.45 6.20 -4.77
C THR A 110 -8.22 5.32 -4.63
N VAL A 111 -7.87 4.60 -5.69
CA VAL A 111 -6.51 4.08 -5.88
C VAL A 111 -5.56 5.27 -5.99
N VAL A 112 -4.44 5.21 -5.27
CA VAL A 112 -3.36 6.20 -5.36
C VAL A 112 -2.16 5.65 -6.13
N GLY A 113 -1.99 4.34 -6.12
CA GLY A 113 -0.88 3.64 -6.76
C GLY A 113 -0.93 2.14 -6.45
N TRP A 114 0.02 1.40 -6.99
CA TRP A 114 0.10 -0.06 -6.81
C TRP A 114 1.53 -0.55 -6.96
N TYR A 115 1.78 -1.75 -6.43
CA TYR A 115 2.97 -2.54 -6.70
C TYR A 115 2.55 -3.81 -7.43
N LYS A 116 3.12 -4.04 -8.60
CA LYS A 116 3.05 -5.33 -9.29
C LYS A 116 4.06 -6.29 -8.67
N GLU A 117 3.76 -7.59 -8.72
CA GLU A 117 4.66 -8.64 -8.25
C GLU A 117 5.24 -8.45 -6.83
N SER A 118 4.46 -7.86 -5.92
CA SER A 118 4.92 -7.60 -4.56
C SER A 118 4.95 -8.84 -3.67
N THR A 119 5.86 -8.86 -2.70
CA THR A 119 5.87 -9.79 -1.56
C THR A 119 5.11 -9.16 -0.41
N VAL A 120 4.10 -9.87 0.12
CA VAL A 120 3.30 -9.43 1.26
C VAL A 120 3.63 -10.28 2.48
N TYR A 121 4.03 -9.65 3.59
CA TYR A 121 4.46 -10.32 4.80
C TYR A 121 3.34 -10.42 5.85
N ARG A 122 3.33 -11.53 6.59
CA ARG A 122 2.47 -11.74 7.76
C ARG A 122 2.80 -10.77 8.90
N ASN A 123 4.10 -10.57 9.14
CA ASN A 123 4.63 -9.70 10.18
C ASN A 123 5.34 -8.50 9.57
N TYR A 124 5.39 -7.39 10.30
CA TYR A 124 6.16 -6.23 9.87
C TYR A 124 7.64 -6.59 9.78
N GLN A 125 8.24 -6.20 8.66
CA GLN A 125 9.67 -6.23 8.42
C GLN A 125 10.25 -4.86 8.77
N GLN A 126 11.57 -4.81 8.94
CA GLN A 126 12.32 -3.60 9.25
C GLN A 126 13.40 -3.37 8.18
N CYS A 127 13.58 -2.13 7.77
CA CYS A 127 14.74 -1.69 7.01
C CYS A 127 15.46 -0.59 7.79
N PHE A 128 16.78 -0.68 7.86
CA PHE A 128 17.64 0.24 8.60
C PHE A 128 18.34 1.15 7.60
N PHE A 129 18.18 2.45 7.78
CA PHE A 129 18.79 3.46 6.94
C PHE A 129 19.75 4.27 7.79
N ALA A 130 21.01 4.35 7.34
CA ALA A 130 22.01 5.18 7.97
C ALA A 130 21.66 6.66 7.74
N GLY A 131 21.80 7.49 8.76
CA GLY A 131 21.62 8.92 8.59
C GLY A 131 22.66 9.53 7.65
N GLU A 132 22.22 10.23 6.60
CA GLU A 132 23.14 10.96 5.73
C GLU A 132 23.63 12.26 6.39
N ASN A 133 24.87 12.66 6.11
CA ASN A 133 25.44 13.96 6.50
C ASN A 133 25.32 14.30 8.00
N GLY A 134 25.41 13.29 8.87
CA GLY A 134 25.28 13.46 10.33
C GLY A 134 23.84 13.47 10.83
N GLY A 135 22.88 13.08 9.99
CA GLY A 135 21.52 12.74 10.42
C GLY A 135 21.49 11.50 11.33
N GLU A 136 20.35 11.30 12.00
CA GLU A 136 20.12 10.11 12.82
C GLU A 136 19.74 8.91 11.94
N ASP A 137 20.21 7.73 12.32
CA ASP A 137 19.75 6.48 11.73
C ASP A 137 18.24 6.34 11.91
N TYR A 138 17.54 5.85 10.89
CA TYR A 138 16.10 5.63 10.97
C TYR A 138 15.72 4.20 10.59
N VAL A 139 14.69 3.68 11.26
CA VAL A 139 14.11 2.37 10.98
C VAL A 139 12.76 2.57 10.30
N GLN A 140 12.59 1.99 9.12
CA GLN A 140 11.31 1.95 8.43
C GLN A 140 10.69 0.56 8.58
N TYR A 141 9.44 0.53 9.03
CA TYR A 141 8.65 -0.70 9.03
C TYR A 141 7.87 -0.83 7.72
N TYR A 142 7.78 -2.06 7.23
CA TYR A 142 7.01 -2.38 6.02
C TYR A 142 6.36 -3.76 6.15
N ASN A 143 5.30 -4.00 5.39
CA ASN A 143 4.65 -5.31 5.28
C ASN A 143 4.39 -5.71 3.82
N ILE A 144 4.84 -4.89 2.88
CA ILE A 144 4.81 -5.14 1.44
C ILE A 144 6.16 -4.70 0.87
N LEU A 145 6.75 -5.49 -0.01
CA LEU A 145 7.99 -5.16 -0.70
C LEU A 145 7.84 -5.39 -2.20
N ALA A 146 8.35 -4.48 -3.03
CA ALA A 146 8.40 -4.64 -4.48
C ALA A 146 9.57 -3.87 -5.08
N LYS A 147 10.04 -4.29 -6.25
CA LYS A 147 11.01 -3.52 -7.04
C LYS A 147 10.36 -2.21 -7.50
N ALA A 148 11.14 -1.13 -7.53
CA ALA A 148 10.66 0.18 -7.96
C ALA A 148 10.06 0.15 -9.38
N ASP A 149 10.64 -0.65 -10.29
CA ASP A 149 10.14 -0.85 -11.67
C ASP A 149 8.72 -1.41 -11.74
N ASP A 150 8.29 -2.14 -10.71
CA ASP A 150 6.96 -2.71 -10.60
C ASP A 150 5.96 -1.79 -9.87
N CYS A 151 6.44 -0.64 -9.39
CA CYS A 151 5.67 0.30 -8.59
C CYS A 151 5.19 1.50 -9.41
N VAL A 152 3.92 1.87 -9.23
CA VAL A 152 3.35 3.09 -9.83
C VAL A 152 2.68 3.93 -8.77
N LEU A 153 3.09 5.19 -8.67
CA LEU A 153 2.33 6.24 -8.01
C LEU A 153 1.57 7.05 -9.06
N LEU A 154 0.24 7.05 -8.99
CA LEU A 154 -0.58 7.84 -9.90
C LEU A 154 -0.40 9.35 -9.62
N PRO A 155 -0.34 10.20 -10.66
CA PRO A 155 -0.42 11.64 -10.49
C PRO A 155 -1.66 12.07 -9.71
N ALA A 156 -1.53 13.05 -8.81
CA ALA A 156 -2.64 13.47 -7.93
C ALA A 156 -3.91 13.89 -8.70
N LYS A 157 -3.75 14.41 -9.93
CA LYS A 157 -4.83 14.79 -10.85
C LYS A 157 -5.46 13.59 -11.58
N ALA A 158 -4.72 12.49 -11.74
CA ALA A 158 -5.19 11.28 -12.42
C ALA A 158 -6.08 10.41 -11.52
N ARG A 159 -6.01 10.58 -10.19
CA ARG A 159 -6.77 9.82 -9.15
C ARG A 159 -8.26 10.21 -9.09
N THR A 160 -8.93 10.15 -10.23
CA THR A 160 -10.35 10.51 -10.40
C THR A 160 -11.27 9.38 -10.00
N ARG A 161 -12.50 9.72 -9.59
CA ARG A 161 -13.52 8.75 -9.20
C ARG A 161 -13.86 7.78 -10.33
N ASP A 162 -14.01 8.27 -11.55
CA ASP A 162 -14.51 7.45 -12.67
C ASP A 162 -13.52 6.33 -13.03
N LEU A 163 -12.22 6.60 -12.92
CA LEU A 163 -11.19 5.62 -13.22
C LEU A 163 -10.88 4.76 -12.00
N TRP A 164 -10.62 5.39 -10.85
CA TRP A 164 -9.89 4.76 -9.74
C TRP A 164 -10.72 4.61 -8.47
N ASN A 165 -12.05 4.71 -8.52
CA ASN A 165 -12.91 4.52 -7.35
C ASN A 165 -12.77 3.13 -6.74
N VAL A 166 -12.64 3.09 -5.41
CA VAL A 166 -12.60 1.88 -4.58
C VAL A 166 -13.89 1.79 -3.75
N PRO A 167 -14.69 0.72 -3.90
CA PRO A 167 -15.91 0.54 -3.15
C PRO A 167 -15.67 0.44 -1.64
N ARG A 168 -16.60 1.00 -0.86
CA ARG A 168 -16.62 0.88 0.61
C ARG A 168 -17.92 0.28 1.08
N ARG A 169 -17.84 -0.70 1.98
CA ARG A 169 -19.03 -1.32 2.60
C ARG A 169 -19.85 -0.32 3.40
N ALA A 170 -19.18 0.62 4.07
CA ALA A 170 -19.85 1.70 4.81
C ALA A 170 -20.69 2.64 3.92
N ALA A 171 -20.41 2.68 2.61
CA ALA A 171 -21.17 3.44 1.62
C ALA A 171 -22.26 2.59 0.91
N GLY A 172 -22.58 1.40 1.45
CA GLY A 172 -23.63 0.52 0.93
C GLY A 172 -23.18 -0.50 -0.12
N ALA A 173 -21.89 -0.56 -0.46
CA ALA A 173 -21.39 -1.57 -1.41
C ALA A 173 -21.40 -2.98 -0.80
N SER A 174 -21.76 -4.00 -1.60
CA SER A 174 -21.75 -5.41 -1.19
C SER A 174 -20.34 -6.01 -1.06
N PHE A 175 -19.33 -5.33 -1.58
CA PHE A 175 -17.91 -5.66 -1.50
C PHE A 175 -17.09 -4.37 -1.33
N GLY A 176 -15.77 -4.51 -1.17
CA GLY A 176 -14.87 -3.37 -1.00
C GLY A 176 -14.31 -3.22 0.42
N LEU A 177 -13.61 -2.12 0.62
CA LEU A 177 -12.97 -1.76 1.88
C LEU A 177 -14.01 -1.69 3.02
N GLY A 178 -13.68 -2.36 4.12
CA GLY A 178 -14.48 -2.41 5.33
C GLY A 178 -13.97 -1.43 6.40
N ARG A 179 -14.09 -1.83 7.67
CA ARG A 179 -13.52 -1.08 8.80
C ARG A 179 -12.01 -1.29 8.96
N ALA A 180 -11.43 -2.33 8.36
CA ALA A 180 -10.00 -2.60 8.40
C ALA A 180 -9.27 -1.82 7.30
N ASN A 181 -7.98 -1.56 7.49
CA ASN A 181 -7.12 -0.94 6.48
C ASN A 181 -6.75 -1.90 5.34
N VAL A 182 -7.35 -3.09 5.28
CA VAL A 182 -7.04 -4.10 4.28
C VAL A 182 -8.31 -4.78 3.77
N TRP A 183 -8.29 -5.12 2.48
CA TRP A 183 -9.33 -5.91 1.83
C TRP A 183 -8.71 -6.91 0.85
N PHE A 184 -8.93 -8.21 1.13
CA PHE A 184 -8.39 -9.35 0.39
C PHE A 184 -9.18 -9.71 -0.88
N ALA A 185 -10.27 -8.99 -1.20
CA ALA A 185 -11.09 -9.23 -2.39
C ALA A 185 -11.59 -10.67 -2.60
N GLU A 186 -11.78 -11.43 -1.53
CA GLU A 186 -12.25 -12.82 -1.56
C GLU A 186 -13.70 -12.97 -2.07
N GLY A 187 -14.03 -14.18 -2.55
CA GLY A 187 -15.39 -14.57 -2.96
C GLY A 187 -15.78 -14.09 -4.35
N ARG A 188 -14.79 -13.84 -5.21
CA ARG A 188 -14.94 -13.42 -6.61
C ARG A 188 -15.90 -14.34 -7.39
N GLU A 189 -15.80 -15.65 -7.18
CA GLU A 189 -16.58 -16.68 -7.87
C GLU A 189 -18.06 -16.67 -7.49
N LYS A 190 -18.43 -16.05 -6.36
CA LYS A 190 -19.81 -15.98 -5.84
C LYS A 190 -20.43 -14.59 -5.97
N ASN A 191 -19.66 -13.58 -6.36
CA ASN A 191 -20.11 -12.19 -6.44
C ASN A 191 -19.76 -11.59 -7.80
N LYS A 192 -20.75 -11.56 -8.70
CA LYS A 192 -20.60 -11.03 -10.07
C LYS A 192 -20.12 -9.58 -10.10
N LEU A 193 -20.64 -8.72 -9.22
CA LEU A 193 -20.24 -7.31 -9.18
C LEU A 193 -18.79 -7.13 -8.71
N LEU A 194 -18.34 -7.98 -7.78
CA LEU A 194 -16.94 -8.04 -7.37
C LEU A 194 -16.05 -8.50 -8.53
N ASP A 195 -16.44 -9.58 -9.23
CA ASP A 195 -15.67 -10.07 -10.37
C ASP A 195 -15.55 -9.01 -11.49
N GLU A 196 -16.63 -8.33 -11.84
CA GLU A 196 -16.62 -7.24 -12.81
C GLU A 196 -15.72 -6.07 -12.36
N TYR A 197 -15.79 -5.69 -11.09
CA TYR A 197 -14.91 -4.67 -10.53
C TYR A 197 -13.45 -5.07 -10.60
N LEU A 198 -13.10 -6.32 -10.20
CA LEU A 198 -11.73 -6.82 -10.23
C LEU A 198 -11.19 -6.91 -11.66
N LYS A 199 -11.99 -7.40 -12.61
CA LYS A 199 -11.62 -7.40 -14.04
C LYS A 199 -11.28 -5.99 -14.52
N ARG A 200 -12.15 -5.03 -14.24
CA ARG A 200 -11.96 -3.63 -14.66
C ARG A 200 -10.70 -3.01 -14.03
N ILE A 201 -10.55 -3.10 -12.70
CA ILE A 201 -9.43 -2.42 -12.03
C ILE A 201 -8.07 -3.04 -12.38
N VAL A 202 -8.01 -4.36 -12.55
CA VAL A 202 -6.79 -5.04 -12.99
C VAL A 202 -6.48 -4.68 -14.43
N ASP A 203 -7.46 -4.69 -15.33
CA ASP A 203 -7.25 -4.28 -16.71
C ASP A 203 -6.75 -2.82 -16.81
N GLN A 204 -7.29 -1.92 -15.98
CA GLN A 204 -6.81 -0.53 -15.88
C GLN A 204 -5.36 -0.44 -15.41
N ILE A 205 -4.96 -1.24 -14.41
CA ILE A 205 -3.60 -1.28 -13.87
C ILE A 205 -2.62 -1.89 -14.89
N GLU A 206 -2.99 -2.99 -15.54
CA GLU A 206 -2.14 -3.68 -16.50
C GLU A 206 -1.91 -2.87 -17.77
N ASN A 207 -2.93 -2.13 -18.21
CA ASN A 207 -2.87 -1.28 -19.38
C ASN A 207 -2.52 0.19 -19.07
N TYR A 208 -2.16 0.51 -17.82
CA TYR A 208 -1.72 1.86 -17.49
C TYR A 208 -0.42 2.20 -18.23
N ARG A 209 -0.44 3.29 -19.00
CA ARG A 209 0.72 3.87 -19.70
C ARG A 209 0.88 5.36 -19.41
N GLY A 210 0.22 5.84 -18.36
CA GLY A 210 0.31 7.23 -17.93
C GLY A 210 1.59 7.52 -17.16
N GLU A 211 1.71 8.75 -16.67
CA GLU A 211 2.87 9.19 -15.88
C GLU A 211 2.98 8.39 -14.57
N ASN A 212 4.20 8.07 -14.17
CA ASN A 212 4.52 7.50 -12.86
C ASN A 212 5.20 8.58 -12.00
N TRP A 213 4.65 8.87 -10.83
CA TRP A 213 5.20 9.87 -9.89
C TRP A 213 6.21 9.29 -8.90
N LEU A 214 6.75 8.10 -9.19
CA LEU A 214 7.77 7.47 -8.34
C LEU A 214 8.99 8.39 -8.16
N ASP A 215 9.45 9.02 -9.24
CA ASP A 215 10.58 9.96 -9.23
C ASP A 215 10.17 11.44 -9.12
N LYS A 216 8.89 11.71 -8.78
CA LYS A 216 8.40 13.07 -8.57
C LYS A 216 8.40 13.40 -7.08
N TYR A 217 8.96 14.57 -6.77
CA TYR A 217 9.09 15.11 -5.43
C TYR A 217 8.33 16.43 -5.32
N PRO A 218 7.87 16.81 -4.11
CA PRO A 218 7.35 18.16 -3.88
C PRO A 218 8.42 19.21 -4.19
N ASP A 219 8.00 20.37 -4.69
CA ASP A 219 8.89 21.51 -4.87
C ASP A 219 9.25 22.04 -3.47
N ILE A 220 10.52 21.93 -3.06
CA ILE A 220 10.98 22.40 -1.73
C ILE A 220 11.42 23.86 -1.81
#